data_AF-A0A0M1J232-F1
#
_entry.id   AF-A0A0M1J232-F1
#
_cell.length_a   1.000
_cell.length_b   1.000
_cell.length_c   1.000
_cell.angle_alpha   90.00
_cell.angle_beta   90.00
_cell.angle_gamma   90.00
#
_symmetry.space_group_name_H-M   'P 1'
#
loop_
_entity.id
_entity.type
_entity.pdbx_description
1 polymer ?
#
loop_
_entity_poly.entity_id
_entity_poly.type
_entity_poly.pdbx_seq_one_letter_code
_entity_poly.pdbx_strand_id
1 'polypeptide(L)'
;RYRLTKLYVDNGYINSGALFLGYDNHIKQLQFKLIEGKLEQINVTNTPHLPSNYIAKRVQLAAGPPLHLPTLQERLILLLEDPLIQSLHTKLNPGVELGLANLDIEATEKSRTNFSLSLDNYGAVSQGEHRGVLTGNLRNIIGLGEIVSLDYGLSTGNHNGRAHISLPVTPLISFQFGFERSNALVIEEPADILNIKSDYISYTAGFNHIVLQNLRRRLTVGLGIEHRTHKTRLLDFPFSLG
;
A
#
# COMPACT_ATOMS: atom_id res chain seq x y z
N ARG A 1 14.29 -18.66 37.01
CA ARG A 1 13.01 -18.73 36.26
C ARG A 1 12.27 -17.40 36.21
N TYR A 2 11.59 -16.94 37.28
CA TYR A 2 10.72 -15.74 37.23
C TYR A 2 11.42 -14.49 36.68
N ARG A 3 12.64 -14.18 37.13
CA ARG A 3 13.41 -13.03 36.62
C ARG A 3 13.71 -13.12 35.11
N LEU A 4 13.95 -14.32 34.58
CA LEU A 4 14.19 -14.54 33.16
C LEU A 4 12.91 -14.34 32.34
N THR A 5 11.79 -14.92 32.78
CA THR A 5 10.49 -14.70 32.12
C THR A 5 10.07 -13.23 32.19
N LYS A 6 10.26 -12.58 33.35
CA LYS A 6 9.97 -11.15 33.52
C LYS A 6 10.79 -10.28 32.56
N LEU A 7 12.08 -10.61 32.34
CA LEU A 7 12.90 -9.91 31.35
C LEU A 7 12.31 -9.97 29.93
N TYR A 8 11.80 -11.13 29.49
CA TYR A 8 11.12 -11.25 28.19
C TYR A 8 9.86 -10.38 28.13
N VAL A 9 8.99 -10.49 29.15
CA VAL A 9 7.71 -9.76 29.19
C VAL A 9 7.92 -8.26 29.26
N ASP A 10 8.85 -7.78 30.10
CA ASP A 10 9.18 -6.35 30.24
C ASP A 10 9.74 -5.75 28.93
N ASN A 11 10.30 -6.58 28.04
CA ASN A 11 10.76 -6.20 26.70
C ASN A 11 9.75 -6.53 25.57
N GLY A 12 8.49 -6.83 25.89
CA GLY A 12 7.43 -7.00 24.88
C GLY A 12 7.28 -8.41 24.28
N TYR A 13 8.04 -9.40 24.76
CA TYR A 13 7.96 -10.80 24.34
C TYR A 13 7.01 -11.60 25.24
N ILE A 14 5.72 -11.24 25.21
CA ILE A 14 4.72 -11.66 26.19
C ILE A 14 4.45 -13.18 26.24
N ASN A 15 4.68 -13.89 25.14
CA ASN A 15 4.49 -15.34 25.03
C ASN A 15 5.82 -16.11 25.12
N SER A 16 6.91 -15.44 25.50
CA SER A 16 8.22 -16.05 25.72
C SER A 16 8.52 -16.22 27.21
N GLY A 17 9.37 -17.18 27.56
CA GLY A 17 9.75 -17.38 28.96
C GLY A 17 10.75 -18.49 29.22
N ALA A 18 11.10 -18.67 30.49
CA ALA A 18 12.04 -19.71 30.91
C ALA A 18 11.33 -20.87 31.60
N LEU A 19 11.70 -22.10 31.22
CA LEU A 19 11.36 -23.34 31.90
C LEU A 19 12.57 -23.82 32.70
N PHE A 20 12.36 -24.23 33.95
CA PHE A 20 13.41 -24.84 34.75
C PHE A 20 13.46 -26.33 34.44
N LEU A 21 14.63 -26.83 34.02
CA LEU A 21 14.81 -28.25 33.69
C LEU A 21 15.37 -29.06 34.86
N GLY A 22 16.04 -28.41 35.81
CA GLY A 22 16.64 -29.08 36.97
C GLY A 22 17.99 -28.49 37.34
N TYR A 23 18.64 -29.12 38.31
CA TYR A 23 20.00 -28.82 38.71
C TYR A 23 20.89 -30.02 38.39
N ASP A 24 21.98 -29.79 37.67
CA ASP A 24 22.96 -30.81 37.38
C ASP A 24 23.98 -30.90 38.51
N ASN A 25 23.96 -32.03 39.22
CA ASN A 25 24.83 -32.28 40.37
C ASN A 25 26.30 -32.50 40.00
N HIS A 26 26.61 -32.90 38.76
CA HIS A 26 27.98 -33.17 38.31
C HIS A 26 28.72 -31.88 37.99
N ILE A 27 28.08 -30.98 37.24
CA ILE A 27 28.66 -29.69 36.84
C ILE A 27 28.27 -28.53 37.78
N LYS A 28 27.42 -28.77 38.78
CA LYS A 28 26.94 -27.79 39.77
C LYS A 28 26.24 -26.56 39.13
N GLN A 29 25.43 -26.79 38.10
CA GLN A 29 24.75 -25.71 37.36
C GLN A 29 23.23 -25.89 37.31
N LEU A 30 22.52 -24.76 37.33
CA LEU A 30 21.07 -24.71 37.10
C LEU A 30 20.80 -24.72 35.59
N GLN A 31 19.92 -25.60 35.14
CA GLN A 31 19.53 -25.70 33.74
C GLN A 31 18.16 -25.03 33.52
N PHE A 32 18.13 -24.09 32.58
CA PHE A 32 16.92 -23.45 32.10
C PHE A 32 16.80 -23.62 30.58
N LYS A 33 15.59 -23.88 30.10
CA LYS A 33 15.24 -23.82 28.67
C LYS A 33 14.47 -22.53 28.41
N LEU A 34 14.97 -21.71 27.51
CA LEU A 34 14.25 -20.54 27.02
C LEU A 34 13.30 -20.98 25.91
N ILE A 35 12.04 -20.57 26.04
CA ILE A 35 10.99 -20.81 25.05
C ILE A 35 10.69 -19.45 24.44
N GLU A 36 11.10 -19.28 23.19
CA GLU A 36 10.77 -18.12 22.38
C GLU A 36 9.41 -18.33 21.74
N GLY A 37 8.46 -17.46 22.09
CA GLY A 37 7.11 -17.59 21.62
C GLY A 37 6.98 -17.19 20.16
N LYS A 38 5.98 -17.75 19.47
CA LYS A 38 5.68 -17.46 18.06
C LYS A 38 4.19 -17.53 17.79
N LEU A 39 3.76 -16.93 16.68
CA LEU A 39 2.42 -17.19 16.16
C LEU A 39 2.38 -18.57 15.52
N GLU A 40 1.40 -19.36 15.91
CA GLU A 40 1.08 -20.65 15.32
C GLU A 40 0.18 -20.44 14.09
N GLN A 41 -0.89 -19.65 14.23
CA GLN A 41 -1.81 -19.30 13.15
C GLN A 41 -2.19 -17.81 13.14
N ILE A 42 -2.53 -17.32 11.95
CA ILE A 42 -3.16 -16.03 11.73
C ILE A 42 -4.49 -16.29 11.02
N ASN A 43 -5.59 -16.15 11.73
CA ASN A 43 -6.94 -16.41 11.23
C ASN A 43 -7.56 -15.09 10.80
N VAL A 44 -7.89 -14.95 9.52
CA VAL A 44 -8.52 -13.73 8.99
C VAL A 44 -9.95 -14.05 8.58
N THR A 45 -10.91 -13.27 9.08
CA THR A 45 -12.34 -13.42 8.83
C THR A 45 -12.96 -12.12 8.30
N ASN A 46 -14.19 -12.22 7.79
CA ASN A 46 -14.99 -11.10 7.28
C ASN A 46 -14.41 -10.38 6.04
N THR A 47 -13.68 -11.12 5.20
CA THR A 47 -13.14 -10.66 3.91
C THR A 47 -13.77 -11.41 2.73
N PRO A 48 -15.01 -11.07 2.31
CA PRO A 48 -15.72 -11.79 1.25
C PRO A 48 -15.10 -11.67 -0.14
N HIS A 49 -14.33 -10.62 -0.43
CA HIS A 49 -13.70 -10.42 -1.74
C HIS A 49 -12.18 -10.37 -1.66
N LEU A 50 -11.61 -9.88 -0.57
CA LEU A 50 -10.17 -9.83 -0.34
C LEU A 50 -9.68 -11.20 0.17
N PRO A 51 -8.66 -11.81 -0.46
CA PRO A 51 -8.13 -13.07 0.05
C PRO A 51 -7.62 -12.92 1.49
N SER A 52 -8.01 -13.83 2.39
CA SER A 52 -7.53 -13.86 3.78
C SER A 52 -5.99 -13.86 3.85
N ASN A 53 -5.34 -14.54 2.91
CA ASN A 53 -3.89 -14.60 2.81
C ASN A 53 -3.23 -13.23 2.54
N TYR A 54 -3.97 -12.27 1.97
CA TYR A 54 -3.47 -10.94 1.65
C TYR A 54 -3.08 -10.20 2.94
N ILE A 55 -3.98 -10.27 3.93
CA ILE A 55 -3.80 -9.69 5.26
C ILE A 55 -2.80 -10.53 6.04
N ALA A 56 -2.99 -11.86 6.07
CA ALA A 56 -2.11 -12.75 6.85
C ALA A 56 -0.63 -12.61 6.45
N LYS A 57 -0.30 -12.57 5.16
CA LYS A 57 1.09 -12.38 4.69
C LYS A 57 1.69 -11.05 5.11
N ARG A 58 0.90 -9.97 5.18
CA ARG A 58 1.38 -8.65 5.61
C ARG A 58 1.60 -8.59 7.12
N VAL A 59 0.75 -9.25 7.90
CA VAL A 59 0.96 -9.41 9.35
C VAL A 59 2.19 -10.27 9.63
N GLN A 60 2.42 -11.31 8.81
CA GLN A 60 3.54 -12.23 8.98
C GLN A 60 4.91 -11.53 8.98
N LEU A 61 5.03 -10.38 8.33
CA LEU A 61 6.24 -9.55 8.34
C LEU A 61 6.68 -9.10 9.76
N ALA A 62 5.76 -9.13 10.74
CA ALA A 62 6.01 -8.80 12.13
C ALA A 62 5.66 -9.95 13.10
N ALA A 63 5.43 -11.16 12.57
CA ALA A 63 5.00 -12.32 13.33
C ALA A 63 6.13 -13.30 13.69
N GLY A 64 7.39 -12.95 13.36
CA GLY A 64 8.53 -13.86 13.51
C GLY A 64 8.76 -14.26 14.98
N PRO A 65 9.31 -15.46 15.23
CA PRO A 65 9.88 -15.77 16.54
C PRO A 65 11.15 -14.93 16.79
N PRO A 66 11.35 -14.42 18.01
CA PRO A 66 10.36 -14.36 19.08
C PRO A 66 9.28 -13.31 18.76
N LEU A 67 8.01 -13.66 19.02
CA LEU A 67 6.88 -12.75 18.83
C LEU A 67 7.06 -11.53 19.74
N HIS A 68 7.17 -10.36 19.12
CA HIS A 68 7.36 -9.09 19.80
C HIS A 68 6.09 -8.23 19.64
N LEU A 69 5.35 -8.07 20.74
CA LEU A 69 4.04 -7.40 20.72
C LEU A 69 4.09 -5.97 20.17
N PRO A 70 5.04 -5.10 20.54
CA PRO A 70 5.11 -3.75 19.99
C PRO A 70 5.29 -3.71 18.47
N THR A 71 6.11 -4.61 17.91
CA THR A 71 6.32 -4.68 16.44
C THR A 71 5.09 -5.24 15.73
N LEU A 72 4.39 -6.22 16.33
CA LEU A 72 3.13 -6.71 15.80
C LEU A 72 2.06 -5.60 15.80
N GLN A 73 1.93 -4.85 16.90
CA GLN A 73 0.99 -3.73 17.02
C GLN A 73 1.29 -2.64 15.98
N GLU A 74 2.55 -2.24 15.82
CA GLU A 74 2.96 -1.28 14.80
C GLU A 74 2.57 -1.78 13.39
N ARG A 75 2.80 -3.06 13.09
CA ARG A 75 2.40 -3.64 11.79
C ARG A 75 0.89 -3.63 11.57
N LEU A 76 0.10 -3.92 12.61
CA LEU A 76 -1.37 -3.87 12.53
C LEU A 76 -1.88 -2.44 12.31
N ILE A 77 -1.25 -1.44 12.93
CA ILE A 77 -1.58 -0.03 12.68
C ILE A 77 -1.22 0.35 11.24
N LEU A 78 -0.04 -0.04 10.75
CA LEU A 78 0.38 0.23 9.37
C LEU A 78 -0.55 -0.43 8.33
N LEU A 79 -1.18 -1.55 8.67
CA LEU A 79 -2.17 -2.20 7.81
C LEU A 79 -3.46 -1.39 7.64
N LEU A 80 -3.79 -0.49 8.57
CA LEU A 80 -4.95 0.40 8.42
C LEU A 80 -4.71 1.50 7.36
N GLU A 81 -3.46 1.71 6.94
CA GLU A 81 -3.14 2.55 5.80
C GLU A 81 -3.33 1.83 4.46
N ASP A 82 -3.53 0.50 4.47
CA ASP A 82 -3.80 -0.25 3.27
C ASP A 82 -5.15 0.19 2.68
N PRO A 83 -5.18 0.71 1.44
CA PRO A 83 -6.39 1.23 0.82
C PRO A 83 -7.50 0.19 0.63
N LEU A 84 -7.23 -1.11 0.80
CA LEU A 84 -8.24 -2.18 0.73
C LEU A 84 -8.92 -2.46 2.08
N ILE A 85 -8.38 -1.94 3.18
CA ILE A 85 -8.81 -2.24 4.54
C ILE A 85 -9.49 -1.00 5.13
N GLN A 86 -10.70 -1.18 5.66
CA GLN A 86 -11.45 -0.12 6.35
C GLN A 86 -11.19 -0.15 7.86
N SER A 87 -11.16 -1.33 8.46
CA SER A 87 -10.91 -1.53 9.88
C SER A 87 -10.39 -2.93 10.16
N LEU A 88 -9.75 -3.10 11.32
CA LEU A 88 -9.21 -4.37 11.82
C LEU A 88 -9.52 -4.48 13.31
N HIS A 89 -10.07 -5.61 13.72
CA HIS A 89 -10.19 -6.01 15.11
C HIS A 89 -9.34 -7.27 15.31
N THR A 90 -8.45 -7.23 16.29
CA THR A 90 -7.50 -8.32 16.50
C THR A 90 -7.56 -8.86 17.91
N LYS A 91 -7.48 -10.19 18.05
CA LYS A 91 -7.39 -10.86 19.33
C LYS A 91 -6.23 -11.85 19.30
N LEU A 92 -5.36 -11.77 20.30
CA LEU A 92 -4.27 -12.72 20.49
C LEU A 92 -4.68 -13.74 21.54
N ASN A 93 -4.78 -15.00 21.14
CA ASN A 93 -5.15 -16.12 22.00
C ASN A 93 -3.94 -17.03 22.27
N PRO A 94 -3.83 -17.65 23.46
CA PRO A 94 -2.85 -18.70 23.70
C PRO A 94 -3.04 -19.89 22.76
N GLY A 95 -1.94 -20.47 22.27
CA GLY A 95 -1.92 -21.73 21.52
C GLY A 95 -1.95 -22.95 22.44
N VAL A 96 -1.93 -24.14 21.84
CA VAL A 96 -1.98 -25.41 22.59
C VAL A 96 -0.67 -25.70 23.31
N GLU A 97 0.47 -25.42 22.67
CA GLU A 97 1.80 -25.62 23.26
C GLU A 97 2.34 -24.34 23.90
N LEU A 98 3.24 -24.51 24.87
CA LEU A 98 3.95 -23.40 25.50
C LEU A 98 4.73 -22.59 24.47
N GLY A 99 4.51 -21.28 24.46
CA GLY A 99 5.13 -20.36 23.51
C GLY A 99 4.32 -20.12 22.23
N LEU A 100 3.28 -20.91 21.97
CA LEU A 100 2.42 -20.69 20.80
C LEU A 100 1.30 -19.71 21.12
N ALA A 101 0.93 -18.90 20.12
CA ALA A 101 -0.22 -18.02 20.17
C ALA A 101 -0.91 -17.97 18.81
N ASN A 102 -2.22 -17.74 18.80
CA ASN A 102 -3.03 -17.60 17.61
C ASN A 102 -3.55 -16.17 17.52
N LEU A 103 -3.40 -15.55 16.34
CA LEU A 103 -3.87 -14.20 16.08
C LEU A 103 -5.13 -14.27 15.23
N ASP A 104 -6.27 -13.95 15.84
CA ASP A 104 -7.54 -13.81 15.13
C ASP A 104 -7.72 -12.36 14.70
N ILE A 105 -8.06 -12.16 13.44
CA ILE A 105 -8.23 -10.87 12.78
C ILE A 105 -9.58 -10.85 12.11
N GLU A 106 -10.48 -10.00 12.60
CA GLU A 106 -11.70 -9.64 11.90
C GLU A 106 -11.44 -8.35 11.13
N ALA A 107 -11.42 -8.44 9.80
CA ALA A 107 -11.17 -7.30 8.93
C ALA A 107 -12.46 -6.83 8.26
N THR A 108 -12.60 -5.52 8.06
CA THR A 108 -13.64 -4.96 7.20
C THR A 108 -12.99 -4.42 5.94
N GLU A 109 -13.45 -4.86 4.78
CA GLU A 109 -12.98 -4.37 3.49
C GLU A 109 -13.45 -2.94 3.23
N LYS A 110 -12.59 -2.12 2.61
CA LYS A 110 -12.97 -0.80 2.13
C LYS A 110 -13.89 -0.92 0.91
N SER A 111 -14.74 0.08 0.69
CA SER A 111 -15.62 0.11 -0.50
C SER A 111 -14.81 -0.13 -1.78
N ARG A 112 -15.26 -1.12 -2.55
CA ARG A 112 -14.60 -1.57 -3.79
C ARG A 112 -14.58 -0.48 -4.85
N THR A 113 -15.49 0.47 -4.79
CA THR A 113 -15.55 1.60 -5.71
C THR A 113 -15.65 2.92 -4.95
N ASN A 114 -15.01 3.94 -5.47
CA ASN A 114 -15.20 5.31 -5.04
C ASN A 114 -15.01 6.23 -6.24
N PHE A 115 -15.99 7.09 -6.52
CA PHE A 115 -15.92 8.08 -7.59
C PHE A 115 -16.20 9.46 -7.02
N SER A 116 -15.52 10.47 -7.53
CA SER A 116 -15.78 11.86 -7.21
C SER A 116 -15.78 12.71 -8.46
N LEU A 117 -16.70 13.65 -8.51
CA LEU A 117 -16.74 14.71 -9.51
C LEU A 117 -16.41 16.02 -8.81
N SER A 118 -15.49 16.79 -9.38
CA SER A 118 -15.09 18.11 -8.89
C SER A 118 -15.20 19.13 -10.02
N LEU A 119 -15.64 20.33 -9.69
CA LEU A 119 -15.67 21.48 -10.59
C LEU A 119 -14.87 22.60 -9.92
N ASP A 120 -13.86 23.12 -10.61
CA ASP A 120 -12.96 24.16 -10.08
C ASP A 120 -12.61 25.19 -11.17
N ASN A 121 -11.94 26.27 -10.75
CA ASN A 121 -11.42 27.32 -11.62
C ASN A 121 -9.88 27.40 -11.59
N TYR A 122 -9.19 26.27 -11.36
CA TYR A 122 -7.73 26.20 -11.28
C TYR A 122 -7.05 25.80 -12.60
N GLY A 123 -7.81 25.74 -13.69
CA GLY A 123 -7.24 25.56 -15.03
C GLY A 123 -6.34 26.74 -15.41
N ALA A 124 -5.36 26.48 -16.27
CA ALA A 124 -4.55 27.56 -16.83
C ALA A 124 -5.44 28.47 -17.69
N VAL A 125 -5.30 29.79 -17.57
CA VAL A 125 -6.06 30.77 -18.36
C VAL A 125 -5.99 30.44 -19.86
N SER A 126 -4.78 30.11 -20.32
CA SER A 126 -4.48 29.70 -21.70
C SER A 126 -5.21 28.44 -22.20
N GLN A 127 -5.77 27.64 -21.31
CA GLN A 127 -6.45 26.37 -21.61
C GLN A 127 -7.86 26.29 -21.00
N GLY A 128 -8.36 27.40 -20.45
CA GLY A 128 -9.65 27.48 -19.77
C GLY A 128 -9.51 27.33 -18.26
N GLU A 129 -9.89 28.37 -17.52
CA GLU A 129 -9.83 28.41 -16.06
C GLU A 129 -10.78 27.39 -15.42
N HIS A 130 -11.99 27.25 -15.97
CA HIS A 130 -12.98 26.32 -15.47
C HIS A 130 -12.70 24.88 -15.91
N ARG A 131 -12.64 23.98 -14.94
CA ARG A 131 -12.33 22.56 -15.15
C ARG A 131 -13.31 21.67 -14.39
N GLY A 132 -13.74 20.60 -15.05
CA GLY A 132 -14.37 19.45 -14.41
C GLY A 132 -13.41 18.27 -14.33
N VAL A 133 -13.36 17.59 -13.19
CA VAL A 133 -12.52 16.41 -12.96
C VAL A 133 -13.35 15.28 -12.37
N LEU A 134 -13.37 14.15 -13.05
CA LEU A 134 -13.89 12.87 -12.55
C LEU A 134 -12.71 12.02 -12.11
N THR A 135 -12.69 11.61 -10.84
CA THR A 135 -11.72 10.63 -10.34
C THR A 135 -12.43 9.39 -9.83
N GLY A 136 -11.75 8.25 -9.90
CA GLY A 136 -12.31 6.95 -9.58
C GLY A 136 -11.26 5.99 -9.06
N ASN A 137 -11.64 5.14 -8.10
CA ASN A 137 -10.84 4.01 -7.68
C ASN A 137 -11.69 2.75 -7.67
N LEU A 138 -11.18 1.70 -8.32
CA LEU A 138 -11.69 0.35 -8.27
C LEU A 138 -10.69 -0.50 -7.49
N ARG A 139 -11.15 -1.20 -6.47
CA ARG A 139 -10.32 -1.97 -5.52
C ARG A 139 -10.72 -3.42 -5.57
N ASN A 140 -9.72 -4.29 -5.72
CA ASN A 140 -9.87 -5.74 -5.62
C ASN A 140 -11.06 -6.26 -6.44
N ILE A 141 -11.09 -5.86 -7.71
CA ILE A 141 -12.08 -6.28 -8.72
C ILE A 141 -11.89 -7.74 -9.09
N ILE A 142 -10.64 -8.16 -9.32
CA ILE A 142 -10.28 -9.53 -9.72
C ILE A 142 -9.78 -10.41 -8.56
N GLY A 143 -9.75 -9.88 -7.33
CA GLY A 143 -9.42 -10.66 -6.14
C GLY A 143 -7.92 -10.78 -5.84
N LEU A 144 -7.06 -9.97 -6.47
CA LEU A 144 -5.60 -10.01 -6.26
C LEU A 144 -5.11 -8.90 -5.32
N GLY A 145 -6.02 -8.09 -4.78
CA GLY A 145 -5.70 -6.89 -4.01
C GLY A 145 -5.15 -5.75 -4.86
N GLU A 146 -5.50 -5.73 -6.14
CA GLU A 146 -5.15 -4.67 -7.08
C GLU A 146 -6.00 -3.42 -6.89
N ILE A 147 -5.45 -2.28 -7.32
CA ILE A 147 -6.13 -0.99 -7.31
C ILE A 147 -6.00 -0.36 -8.67
N VAL A 148 -7.13 -0.02 -9.27
CA VAL A 148 -7.21 0.73 -10.51
C VAL A 148 -7.70 2.15 -10.19
N SER A 149 -6.88 3.14 -10.49
CA SER A 149 -7.22 4.55 -10.38
C SER A 149 -7.50 5.12 -11.77
N LEU A 150 -8.57 5.89 -11.88
CA LEU A 150 -9.03 6.54 -13.10
C LEU A 150 -9.18 8.02 -12.84
N ASP A 151 -8.65 8.85 -13.73
CA ASP A 151 -8.78 10.30 -13.67
C ASP A 151 -9.15 10.81 -15.07
N TYR A 152 -10.16 11.67 -15.16
CA TYR A 152 -10.55 12.31 -16.39
C TYR A 152 -10.87 13.77 -16.13
N GLY A 153 -10.11 14.67 -16.75
CA GLY A 153 -10.27 16.11 -16.64
C GLY A 153 -10.70 16.73 -17.98
N LEU A 154 -11.55 17.74 -17.89
CA LEU A 154 -12.00 18.50 -19.04
C LEU A 154 -12.10 19.98 -18.69
N SER A 155 -11.59 20.82 -19.59
CA SER A 155 -11.68 22.29 -19.60
C SER A 155 -11.90 22.74 -21.04
N THR A 156 -12.10 24.04 -21.26
CA THR A 156 -12.38 24.59 -22.59
C THR A 156 -11.27 24.28 -23.61
N GLY A 157 -10.01 24.31 -23.19
CA GLY A 157 -8.84 24.09 -24.03
C GLY A 157 -8.09 22.79 -23.74
N ASN A 158 -8.44 22.00 -22.72
CA ASN A 158 -7.70 20.78 -22.41
C ASN A 158 -8.63 19.64 -21.98
N HIS A 159 -8.41 18.45 -22.55
CA HIS A 159 -8.95 17.20 -22.04
C HIS A 159 -7.82 16.22 -21.75
N ASN A 160 -7.89 15.57 -20.59
CA ASN A 160 -6.90 14.59 -20.19
C ASN A 160 -7.53 13.39 -19.49
N GLY A 161 -7.00 12.21 -19.76
CA GLY A 161 -7.41 10.96 -19.14
C GLY A 161 -6.20 10.18 -18.68
N ARG A 162 -6.27 9.62 -17.47
CA ARG A 162 -5.26 8.74 -16.90
C ARG A 162 -5.93 7.50 -16.34
N ALA A 163 -5.30 6.36 -16.56
CA ALA A 163 -5.61 5.11 -15.90
C ALA A 163 -4.32 4.53 -15.30
N HIS A 164 -4.39 4.07 -14.07
CA HIS A 164 -3.26 3.48 -13.38
C HIS A 164 -3.70 2.21 -12.65
N ILE A 165 -2.91 1.15 -12.73
CA ILE A 165 -3.13 -0.08 -11.96
C ILE A 165 -1.90 -0.38 -11.10
N SER A 166 -2.15 -0.67 -9.83
CA SER A 166 -1.16 -1.17 -8.88
C SER A 166 -1.55 -2.58 -8.43
N LEU A 167 -0.70 -3.56 -8.73
CA LEU A 167 -0.89 -4.97 -8.40
C LEU A 167 0.17 -5.42 -7.38
N PRO A 168 -0.21 -5.83 -6.16
CA PRO A 168 0.75 -6.35 -5.20
C PRO A 168 1.26 -7.73 -5.62
N VAL A 169 2.58 -7.84 -5.78
CA VAL A 169 3.28 -9.10 -6.07
C VAL A 169 3.64 -9.81 -4.76
N THR A 170 4.09 -9.02 -3.78
CA THR A 170 4.35 -9.47 -2.40
C THR A 170 3.83 -8.40 -1.42
N PRO A 171 3.81 -8.65 -0.10
CA PRO A 171 3.52 -7.61 0.89
C PRO A 171 4.39 -6.35 0.79
N LEU A 172 5.57 -6.44 0.16
CA LEU A 172 6.56 -5.37 0.07
C LEU A 172 6.84 -4.94 -1.37
N ILE A 173 6.27 -5.61 -2.38
CA ILE A 173 6.55 -5.34 -3.80
C ILE A 173 5.23 -5.20 -4.56
N SER A 174 5.08 -4.12 -5.32
CA SER A 174 3.95 -3.93 -6.24
C SER A 174 4.43 -3.66 -7.66
N PHE A 175 3.73 -4.23 -8.62
CA PHE A 175 3.81 -3.86 -10.03
C PHE A 175 2.88 -2.68 -10.29
N GLN A 176 3.31 -1.77 -11.15
CA GLN A 176 2.63 -0.54 -11.49
C GLN A 176 2.57 -0.41 -13.00
N PHE A 177 1.40 -0.08 -13.53
CA PHE A 177 1.23 0.26 -14.95
C PHE A 177 0.32 1.46 -15.08
N GLY A 178 0.69 2.40 -15.94
CA GLY A 178 -0.05 3.63 -16.17
C GLY A 178 -0.20 3.94 -17.65
N PHE A 179 -1.34 4.49 -18.00
CA PHE A 179 -1.65 5.05 -19.31
C PHE A 179 -2.17 6.47 -19.12
N GLU A 180 -1.67 7.40 -19.92
CA GLU A 180 -2.14 8.77 -19.94
C GLU A 180 -2.29 9.27 -21.37
N ARG A 181 -3.36 10.02 -21.61
CA ARG A 181 -3.59 10.75 -22.84
C ARG A 181 -4.09 12.15 -22.51
N SER A 182 -3.52 13.15 -23.16
CA SER A 182 -3.99 14.53 -23.06
C SER A 182 -3.96 15.19 -24.43
N ASN A 183 -4.94 16.05 -24.67
CA ASN A 183 -4.91 16.96 -25.79
C ASN A 183 -5.23 18.35 -25.27
N ALA A 184 -4.35 19.30 -25.60
CA ALA A 184 -4.47 20.69 -25.20
C ALA A 184 -4.50 21.60 -26.44
N LEU A 185 -5.25 22.69 -26.32
CA LEU A 185 -5.42 23.76 -27.27
C LEU A 185 -5.28 25.07 -26.49
N VAL A 186 -4.44 25.96 -27.01
CA VAL A 186 -4.31 27.32 -26.46
C VAL A 186 -5.50 28.15 -26.94
N ILE A 187 -6.23 28.73 -25.98
CA ILE A 187 -7.47 29.49 -26.23
C ILE A 187 -7.42 30.94 -25.73
N GLU A 188 -6.30 31.39 -25.17
CA GLU A 188 -6.13 32.76 -24.67
C GLU A 188 -5.84 33.73 -25.81
N GLU A 189 -6.60 34.81 -25.91
CA GLU A 189 -6.35 35.90 -26.86
C GLU A 189 -5.07 36.68 -26.48
N PRO A 190 -4.24 37.09 -27.45
CA PRO A 190 -4.38 36.89 -28.89
C PRO A 190 -3.68 35.61 -29.40
N ALA A 191 -3.24 34.72 -28.51
CA ALA A 191 -2.48 33.52 -28.87
C ALA A 191 -3.37 32.41 -29.48
N ASP A 192 -4.67 32.49 -29.31
CA ASP A 192 -5.69 31.65 -29.95
C ASP A 192 -5.57 31.63 -31.49
N ILE A 193 -5.19 32.77 -32.10
CA ILE A 193 -4.97 32.88 -33.56
C ILE A 193 -3.88 31.93 -34.07
N LEU A 194 -2.95 31.53 -33.19
CA LEU A 194 -1.83 30.65 -33.51
C LEU A 194 -2.26 29.17 -33.56
N ASN A 195 -3.47 28.84 -33.07
CA ASN A 195 -4.05 27.50 -33.09
C ASN A 195 -3.06 26.43 -32.60
N ILE A 196 -2.47 26.67 -31.41
CA ILE A 196 -1.45 25.80 -30.83
C ILE A 196 -2.12 24.58 -30.22
N LYS A 197 -1.89 23.40 -30.82
CA LYS A 197 -2.41 22.10 -30.35
C LYS A 197 -1.28 21.24 -29.84
N SER A 198 -1.48 20.55 -28.72
CA SER A 198 -0.52 19.59 -28.18
C SER A 198 -1.21 18.27 -27.88
N ASP A 199 -0.73 17.19 -28.50
CA ASP A 199 -1.19 15.81 -28.29
C ASP A 199 -0.13 15.05 -27.48
N TYR A 200 -0.52 14.48 -26.35
CA TYR A 200 0.35 13.73 -25.44
C TYR A 200 -0.20 12.34 -25.17
N ILE A 201 0.65 11.31 -25.29
CA ILE A 201 0.36 9.94 -24.87
C ILE A 201 1.57 9.39 -24.12
N SER A 202 1.35 8.77 -22.95
CA SER A 202 2.40 8.10 -22.18
C SER A 202 1.94 6.75 -21.65
N TYR A 203 2.89 5.80 -21.68
CA TYR A 203 2.78 4.49 -21.06
C TYR A 203 3.90 4.36 -20.02
N THR A 204 3.54 3.99 -18.81
CA THR A 204 4.49 3.75 -17.71
C THR A 204 4.33 2.32 -17.20
N ALA A 205 5.45 1.69 -16.88
CA ALA A 205 5.46 0.39 -16.22
C ALA A 205 6.62 0.31 -15.24
N GLY A 206 6.43 -0.33 -14.10
CA GLY A 206 7.50 -0.43 -13.10
C GLY A 206 7.14 -1.28 -11.89
N PHE A 207 8.09 -1.37 -10.97
CA PHE A 207 7.95 -2.02 -9.68
C PHE A 207 8.35 -1.09 -8.56
N ASN A 208 7.63 -1.16 -7.45
CA ASN A 208 7.97 -0.47 -6.20
C ASN A 208 8.27 -1.51 -5.12
N HIS A 209 9.33 -1.29 -4.35
CA HIS A 209 9.71 -2.11 -3.21
C HIS A 209 9.80 -1.27 -1.93
N ILE A 210 9.03 -1.65 -0.91
CA ILE A 210 9.10 -1.05 0.43
C ILE A 210 10.29 -1.66 1.18
N VAL A 211 11.35 -0.89 1.35
CA VAL A 211 12.59 -1.32 2.03
C VAL A 211 12.46 -1.18 3.54
N LEU A 212 11.84 -0.07 3.99
CA LEU A 212 11.63 0.23 5.40
C LEU A 212 10.24 0.83 5.59
N GLN A 213 9.52 0.37 6.59
CA GLN A 213 8.24 0.93 6.99
C GLN A 213 8.03 0.77 8.49
N ASN A 214 7.84 1.89 9.18
CA ASN A 214 7.42 1.99 10.57
C ASN A 214 6.49 3.21 10.71
N LEU A 215 5.94 3.48 11.89
CA LEU A 215 4.98 4.59 12.10
C LEU A 215 5.56 5.98 11.82
N ARG A 216 6.89 6.13 11.72
CA ARG A 216 7.56 7.43 11.56
C ARG A 216 8.23 7.60 10.20
N ARG A 217 8.54 6.51 9.51
CA ARG A 217 9.40 6.49 8.33
C ARG A 217 8.93 5.45 7.33
N ARG A 218 8.94 5.83 6.06
CA ARG A 218 8.75 4.94 4.92
C ARG A 218 9.84 5.20 3.90
N LEU A 219 10.51 4.14 3.46
CA LEU A 219 11.43 4.17 2.33
C LEU A 219 10.94 3.17 1.28
N THR A 220 10.66 3.69 0.09
CA THR A 220 10.27 2.91 -1.08
C THR A 220 11.30 3.16 -2.18
N VAL A 221 11.77 2.09 -2.81
CA VAL A 221 12.63 2.15 -3.98
C VAL A 221 11.83 1.66 -5.18
N GLY A 222 11.87 2.41 -6.27
CA GLY A 222 11.14 2.09 -7.50
C GLY A 222 12.07 1.95 -8.68
N LEU A 223 11.70 1.07 -9.61
CA LEU A 223 12.30 0.97 -10.93
C LEU A 223 11.17 1.02 -11.96
N GLY A 224 11.32 1.85 -12.99
CA GLY A 224 10.29 2.01 -14.00
C GLY A 224 10.83 2.48 -15.33
N ILE A 225 10.02 2.24 -16.35
CA ILE A 225 10.22 2.72 -17.72
C ILE A 225 9.02 3.56 -18.12
N GLU A 226 9.29 4.58 -18.91
CA GLU A 226 8.27 5.43 -19.52
C GLU A 226 8.53 5.54 -21.01
N HIS A 227 7.47 5.36 -21.80
CA HIS A 227 7.47 5.72 -23.20
C HIS A 227 6.42 6.82 -23.43
N ARG A 228 6.89 8.01 -23.83
CA ARG A 228 6.02 9.16 -24.13
C ARG A 228 6.14 9.59 -25.59
N THR A 229 5.02 9.98 -26.17
CA THR A 229 4.95 10.64 -27.47
C THR A 229 4.25 11.98 -27.28
N HIS A 230 4.89 13.05 -27.77
CA HIS A 230 4.36 14.40 -27.74
C HIS A 230 4.40 14.99 -29.15
N LYS A 231 3.29 15.59 -29.59
CA LYS A 231 3.20 16.26 -30.89
C LYS A 231 2.56 17.63 -30.68
N THR A 232 3.31 18.67 -30.99
CA THR A 232 2.77 20.04 -31.01
C THR A 232 2.55 20.47 -32.47
N ARG A 233 1.46 21.19 -32.69
CA ARG A 233 1.16 21.86 -33.95
C ARG A 233 0.91 23.34 -33.70
N LEU A 234 1.36 24.16 -34.63
CA LEU A 234 1.14 25.59 -34.72
C LEU A 234 0.52 25.85 -36.09
N LEU A 235 -0.65 26.48 -36.15
CA LEU A 235 -1.37 26.70 -37.42
C LEU A 235 -1.55 25.40 -38.25
N ASP A 236 -1.81 24.28 -37.57
CA ASP A 236 -1.89 22.92 -38.12
C ASP A 236 -0.59 22.35 -38.73
N PHE A 237 0.53 23.09 -38.69
CA PHE A 237 1.86 22.60 -39.05
C PHE A 237 2.59 22.01 -37.84
N PRO A 238 3.38 20.93 -38.01
CA PRO A 238 4.22 20.41 -36.93
C PRO A 238 5.15 21.49 -36.40
N PHE A 239 5.19 21.67 -35.08
CA PHE A 239 6.03 22.65 -34.41
C PHE A 239 6.74 22.00 -33.23
N SER A 240 8.03 22.28 -33.06
CA SER A 240 8.80 21.82 -31.91
C SER A 240 9.07 23.02 -31.01
N LEU A 241 8.46 23.03 -29.82
CA LEU A 241 8.97 23.81 -28.71
C LEU A 241 10.18 23.03 -28.19
N GLY A 242 11.39 23.55 -28.42
CA GLY A 242 12.64 22.92 -28.00
C GLY A 242 12.70 22.66 -26.50
#